data_AF-A0A5C7PEB4-F1
#
_entry.id   AF-A0A5C7PEB4-F1
#
_cell.length_a   1.000
_cell.length_b   1.000
_cell.length_c   1.000
_cell.angle_alpha   90.00
_cell.angle_beta   90.00
_cell.angle_gamma   90.00
#
_symmetry.space_group_name_H-M   'P 1'
#
loop_
_entity.id
_entity.type
_entity.pdbx_description
1 polymer ?
#
loop_
_entity_poly.entity_id
_entity_poly.type
_entity_poly.pdbx_seq_one_letter_code
_entity_poly.pdbx_strand_id
1 'polypeptide(L)'
;MARARHCDVCKGWHDLEEPWPSACMDHYRKRKGEDRIGLQIVKDIDPYKSVVDGTVIGGRKQHRDHLRARGLVEVGNDNVKQQYQPPPNPVHDIVRAMEEHRYKE
;
A
#
# COMPACT_ATOMS: atom_id res chain seq x y z
N MET A 1 -1.36 10.97 -27.62
CA MET A 1 -0.42 9.83 -27.56
C MET A 1 -1.14 8.67 -28.23
N ALA A 2 -0.60 8.15 -29.33
CA ALA A 2 -1.25 7.08 -30.09
C ALA A 2 -1.40 5.84 -29.19
N ARG A 3 -2.60 5.24 -29.19
CA ARG A 3 -2.90 4.08 -28.33
C ARG A 3 -2.39 2.84 -29.03
N ALA A 4 -1.20 2.36 -28.69
CA ALA A 4 -0.63 1.16 -29.29
C ALA A 4 -0.89 -0.12 -28.45
N ARG A 5 -1.01 -1.27 -29.11
CA ARG A 5 -1.13 -2.59 -28.48
C ARG A 5 -0.13 -3.57 -29.07
N HIS A 6 0.54 -4.33 -28.21
CA HIS A 6 1.40 -5.44 -28.60
C HIS A 6 0.58 -6.64 -29.09
N CYS A 7 0.95 -7.20 -30.23
CA CYS A 7 0.35 -8.39 -30.82
C CYS A 7 1.14 -9.65 -30.47
N ASP A 8 0.47 -10.67 -29.94
CA ASP A 8 1.13 -11.94 -29.58
C ASP A 8 1.41 -12.86 -30.77
N VAL A 9 0.82 -12.60 -31.95
CA VAL A 9 1.02 -13.39 -33.19
C VAL A 9 2.24 -12.90 -33.96
N CYS A 10 2.32 -11.60 -34.25
CA CYS A 10 3.43 -11.01 -35.01
C CYS A 10 4.55 -10.43 -34.13
N LYS A 11 4.34 -10.35 -32.80
CA LYS A 11 5.25 -9.73 -31.82
C LYS A 11 5.55 -8.25 -32.06
N GLY A 12 4.71 -7.58 -32.86
CA GLY A 12 4.80 -6.16 -33.18
C GLY A 12 3.87 -5.30 -32.32
N TRP A 13 4.13 -3.99 -32.32
CA TRP A 13 3.22 -2.98 -31.77
C TRP A 13 2.37 -2.41 -32.91
N HIS A 14 1.05 -2.41 -32.73
CA HIS A 14 0.11 -1.83 -33.68
C HIS A 14 -0.62 -0.65 -33.08
N ASP A 15 -0.84 0.38 -33.89
CA ASP A 15 -1.72 1.47 -33.54
C ASP A 15 -3.18 1.00 -33.53
N LEU A 16 -3.95 1.41 -32.52
CA LEU A 16 -5.37 1.10 -32.40
C LEU A 16 -6.24 2.09 -33.21
N GLU A 17 -5.67 3.19 -33.70
CA GLU A 17 -6.35 4.13 -34.59
C GLU A 17 -6.36 3.64 -36.04
N GLU A 18 -5.47 2.71 -36.40
CA GLU A 18 -5.43 2.08 -37.71
C GLU A 18 -6.23 0.76 -37.74
N PRO A 19 -6.81 0.39 -38.91
CA PRO A 19 -7.43 -0.92 -39.07
C PRO A 19 -6.46 -2.03 -38.71
N TRP A 20 -6.93 -2.95 -37.86
CA TRP A 20 -6.10 -4.04 -37.39
C TRP A 20 -5.62 -4.93 -38.56
N PRO A 21 -4.32 -5.28 -38.63
CA PRO A 21 -3.81 -6.03 -39.78
C PRO A 21 -4.52 -7.38 -39.95
N SER A 22 -4.84 -7.75 -41.20
CA SER A 22 -5.56 -9.00 -41.51
C SER A 22 -4.80 -10.26 -41.06
N ALA A 23 -3.46 -10.26 -41.21
CA ALA A 23 -2.57 -11.31 -40.70
C ALA A 23 -2.62 -11.48 -39.16
N CYS A 24 -3.22 -10.51 -38.49
CA CYS A 24 -3.32 -10.38 -37.05
C CYS A 24 -4.79 -10.46 -36.61
N MET A 25 -5.77 -10.77 -37.46
CA MET A 25 -7.18 -10.86 -37.03
C MET A 25 -7.44 -12.05 -36.08
N ASP A 26 -6.70 -13.16 -36.20
CA ASP A 26 -7.01 -14.41 -35.48
C ASP A 26 -6.69 -14.41 -33.97
N HIS A 27 -6.00 -13.41 -33.45
CA HIS A 27 -5.83 -13.25 -31.98
C HIS A 27 -6.90 -12.39 -31.33
N TYR A 28 -7.89 -11.92 -32.08
CA TYR A 28 -9.19 -11.58 -31.48
C TYR A 28 -9.93 -12.82 -30.95
N ARG A 29 -9.22 -13.95 -30.74
CA ARG A 29 -9.59 -15.01 -29.81
C ARG A 29 -10.15 -14.35 -28.55
N LYS A 30 -11.49 -14.32 -28.47
CA LYS A 30 -12.25 -14.07 -27.24
C LYS A 30 -11.50 -14.76 -26.12
N ARG A 31 -11.17 -14.03 -25.05
CA ARG A 31 -10.57 -14.63 -23.86
C ARG A 31 -11.35 -15.91 -23.57
N LYS A 32 -10.68 -17.05 -23.63
CA LYS A 32 -11.27 -18.36 -23.39
C LYS A 32 -11.67 -18.38 -21.91
N GLY A 33 -12.87 -17.87 -21.59
CA GLY A 33 -13.29 -17.59 -20.21
C GLY A 33 -14.41 -16.56 -20.05
N GLU A 34 -14.93 -15.94 -21.11
CA GLU A 34 -16.04 -14.97 -20.98
C GLU A 34 -17.39 -15.63 -20.64
N ASP A 35 -17.54 -16.95 -20.85
CA ASP A 35 -18.82 -17.63 -20.65
C ASP A 35 -19.18 -17.94 -19.19
N ARG A 36 -18.28 -17.72 -18.21
CA ARG A 36 -18.61 -17.89 -16.78
C ARG A 36 -17.77 -16.94 -15.93
N ILE A 37 -18.24 -15.71 -15.75
CA ILE A 37 -17.86 -14.94 -14.56
C ILE A 37 -18.51 -15.66 -13.36
N GLY A 38 -17.83 -16.70 -12.87
CA GLY A 38 -18.26 -17.42 -11.68
C GLY A 38 -18.19 -16.51 -10.47
N LEU A 39 -19.16 -16.61 -9.56
CA LEU A 39 -19.16 -15.87 -8.30
C LEU A 39 -17.83 -16.10 -7.56
N GLN A 40 -17.02 -15.04 -7.44
CA GLN A 40 -15.78 -15.07 -6.68
C GLN A 40 -16.09 -14.62 -5.24
N ILE A 41 -16.08 -15.55 -4.30
CA ILE A 41 -16.21 -15.24 -2.86
C ILE A 41 -14.80 -15.05 -2.31
N VAL A 42 -14.46 -13.81 -1.98
CA VAL A 42 -13.20 -13.48 -1.32
C VAL A 42 -13.44 -13.44 0.19
N LYS A 43 -12.61 -14.18 0.94
CA LYS A 43 -12.68 -14.20 2.41
C LYS A 43 -12.27 -12.83 2.99
N ASP A 44 -12.78 -12.50 4.18
CA ASP A 44 -12.28 -11.34 4.91
C ASP A 44 -10.86 -11.60 5.45
N ILE A 45 -10.31 -10.65 6.22
CA ILE A 45 -9.05 -10.82 6.92
C ILE A 45 -9.17 -11.89 8.01
N ASP A 46 -8.07 -12.60 8.26
CA ASP A 46 -8.00 -13.52 9.39
C ASP A 46 -8.03 -12.72 10.71
N PRO A 47 -8.76 -13.20 11.73
CA PRO A 47 -8.81 -12.53 13.01
C PRO A 47 -7.43 -12.42 13.67
N TYR A 48 -7.09 -11.25 14.18
CA TYR A 48 -5.80 -11.03 14.85
C TYR A 48 -5.95 -10.17 16.12
N LYS A 49 -4.94 -10.23 16.99
CA LYS A 49 -4.88 -9.43 18.22
C LYS A 49 -4.05 -8.17 17.97
N SER A 50 -4.61 -6.99 18.21
CA SER A 50 -3.89 -5.72 18.10
C SER A 50 -2.80 -5.63 19.17
N VAL A 51 -1.61 -5.20 18.76
CA VAL A 51 -0.47 -4.98 19.66
C VAL A 51 -0.61 -3.73 20.53
N VAL A 52 -1.49 -2.79 20.14
CA VAL A 52 -1.63 -1.51 20.81
C VAL A 52 -2.42 -1.64 22.11
N ASP A 53 -3.44 -2.50 22.12
CA ASP A 53 -4.36 -2.63 23.25
C ASP A 53 -4.82 -4.07 23.55
N GLY A 54 -4.41 -5.04 22.73
CA GLY A 54 -4.80 -6.44 22.89
C GLY A 54 -6.20 -6.79 22.40
N THR A 55 -6.92 -5.90 21.70
CA THR A 55 -8.25 -6.20 21.16
C THR A 55 -8.18 -7.19 20.00
N VAL A 56 -9.17 -8.10 19.92
CA VAL A 56 -9.30 -9.03 18.80
C VAL A 56 -10.09 -8.37 17.68
N ILE A 57 -9.47 -8.27 16.50
CA ILE A 57 -10.04 -7.68 15.30
C ILE A 57 -10.40 -8.82 14.35
N GLY A 58 -11.69 -9.00 14.08
CA GLY A 58 -12.22 -10.14 13.31
C GLY A 58 -12.54 -9.84 11.84
N GLY A 59 -12.39 -8.60 11.37
CA GLY A 59 -12.73 -8.25 9.99
C GLY A 59 -12.28 -6.85 9.57
N ARG A 60 -12.34 -6.57 8.27
CA ARG A 60 -11.77 -5.33 7.68
C ARG A 60 -12.45 -4.06 8.16
N LYS A 61 -13.76 -4.11 8.41
CA LYS A 61 -14.48 -2.95 8.95
C LYS A 61 -13.96 -2.59 10.34
N GLN A 62 -13.88 -3.58 11.23
CA GLN A 62 -13.39 -3.41 12.59
C GLN A 62 -11.93 -2.96 12.61
N HIS A 63 -11.10 -3.48 11.70
CA HIS A 63 -9.72 -3.05 11.50
C HIS A 63 -9.62 -1.54 11.21
N ARG A 64 -10.35 -1.04 10.21
CA ARG A 64 -10.31 0.39 9.85
C ARG A 64 -10.83 1.29 10.96
N ASP A 65 -11.90 0.89 11.64
CA ASP A 65 -12.47 1.64 12.76
C ASP A 65 -11.46 1.68 13.94
N HIS A 66 -10.78 0.57 14.22
CA HIS A 66 -9.74 0.48 15.24
C HIS A 66 -8.54 1.39 14.95
N LEU A 67 -8.03 1.39 13.71
CA LEU A 67 -6.91 2.23 13.31
C LEU A 67 -7.27 3.72 13.42
N ARG A 68 -8.43 4.12 12.87
CA ARG A 68 -8.90 5.51 12.91
C ARG A 68 -9.07 6.02 14.34
N ALA A 69 -9.67 5.21 15.23
CA ALA A 69 -9.89 5.59 16.63
C ALA A 69 -8.58 5.80 17.42
N ARG A 70 -7.47 5.17 17.01
CA ARG A 70 -6.17 5.27 17.67
C ARG A 70 -5.15 6.14 16.91
N GLY A 71 -5.58 6.81 15.85
CA GLY A 71 -4.69 7.64 15.02
C GLY A 71 -3.59 6.83 14.31
N LEU A 72 -3.83 5.54 14.08
CA LEU A 72 -2.88 4.64 13.41
C LEU A 72 -3.14 4.67 11.90
N VAL A 73 -2.07 4.52 11.13
CA VAL A 73 -2.10 4.45 9.65
C VAL A 73 -1.69 3.06 9.21
N GLU A 74 -2.42 2.48 8.27
CA GLU A 74 -2.08 1.20 7.66
C GLU A 74 -0.92 1.41 6.69
N VAL A 75 0.12 0.60 6.83
CA VAL A 75 1.30 0.62 5.98
C VAL A 75 1.32 -0.70 5.23
N GLY A 76 1.17 -0.65 3.91
CA GLY A 76 1.25 -1.83 3.05
C GLY A 76 2.69 -2.16 2.70
N ASN A 77 3.02 -2.13 1.40
CA ASN A 77 4.39 -2.27 0.90
C ASN A 77 5.21 -0.96 0.97
N ASP A 78 4.70 0.05 1.65
CA ASP A 78 5.36 1.34 1.76
C ASP A 78 6.54 1.25 2.73
N ASN A 79 7.69 1.77 2.31
CA ASN A 79 8.86 1.90 3.19
C ASN A 79 8.65 3.09 4.13
N VAL A 80 8.25 2.82 5.37
CA VAL A 80 8.18 3.86 6.40
C VAL A 80 9.61 4.17 6.84
N LYS A 81 10.07 5.40 6.60
CA LYS A 81 11.28 5.89 7.25
C LYS A 81 10.98 6.02 8.75
N GLN A 82 11.54 5.15 9.57
CA GLN A 82 11.51 5.35 11.02
C GLN A 82 12.14 6.71 11.33
N GLN A 83 11.36 7.59 11.94
CA GLN A 83 11.90 8.84 12.46
C GLN A 83 12.69 8.49 13.73
N TYR A 84 14.00 8.39 13.61
CA TYR A 84 14.88 8.26 14.77
C TYR A 84 14.77 9.52 15.61
N GLN A 85 14.26 9.38 16.83
CA GLN A 85 14.44 10.41 17.84
C GLN A 85 15.70 10.08 18.64
N PRO A 86 16.73 10.95 18.62
CA PRO A 86 17.91 10.73 19.45
C PRO A 86 17.47 10.65 20.91
N PRO A 87 18.01 9.71 21.70
CA PRO A 87 17.73 9.66 23.12
C PRO A 87 18.14 11.00 23.74
N PRO A 88 17.41 11.48 24.76
CA PRO A 88 17.77 12.72 25.44
C PRO A 88 19.22 12.61 25.93
N ASN A 89 20.05 13.60 25.57
CA ASN A 89 21.46 13.63 25.97
C ASN A 89 21.54 14.16 27.40
N PRO A 90 21.84 13.31 28.41
CA PRO A 90 21.84 13.72 29.82
C PRO A 90 22.84 14.85 30.08
N VAL A 91 23.91 14.94 29.27
CA VAL A 91 24.93 15.99 29.39
C VAL A 91 24.35 17.37 29.12
N HIS A 92 23.49 17.51 28.11
CA HIS A 92 22.85 18.80 27.82
C HIS A 92 21.88 19.22 28.93
N ASP A 93 21.17 18.26 29.52
CA ASP A 93 20.25 18.51 30.62
C ASP A 93 21.01 18.91 31.91
N ILE A 94 22.14 18.25 32.19
CA ILE A 94 23.03 18.58 33.30
C ILE A 94 23.65 19.98 33.11
N VAL A 95 24.20 20.27 31.93
CA VAL A 95 24.79 21.59 31.64
C VAL A 95 23.75 22.69 31.77
N ARG A 96 22.55 22.50 31.20
CA ARG A 96 21.44 23.45 31.32
C ARG A 96 21.04 23.69 32.78
N ALA A 97 20.89 22.63 33.57
CA ALA A 97 20.58 22.74 34.99
C ALA A 97 21.70 23.48 35.77
N MET A 98 22.96 23.21 35.46
CA MET A 98 24.10 23.89 36.08
C MET A 98 24.11 25.39 35.74
N GLU A 99 23.83 25.76 34.49
CA GLU A 99 23.75 27.18 34.07
C GLU A 99 22.58 27.91 34.75
N GLU A 100 21.39 27.32 34.79
CA GLU A 100 20.21 27.90 35.44
C GLU A 100 20.41 28.16 36.94
N HIS A 101 21.17 27.29 37.62
CA HIS A 101 21.54 27.49 39.03
C HIS A 101 22.69 28.47 39.22
N ARG A 102 23.56 28.66 38.22
CA ARG A 102 24.71 29.58 38.29
C ARG A 102 24.32 31.06 38.22
N TYR A 103 23.16 31.39 37.64
CA TYR A 103 22.67 32.77 37.50
C TYR A 103 21.58 33.14 38.52
N LYS A 104 21.32 32.29 39.52
CA LYS A 104 20.31 32.51 40.58
C LYS A 104 20.88 32.99 41.92
N GLU A 105 22.20 33.17 42.01
CA GLU A 105 22.91 33.82 43.13
C GLU A 105 23.49 35.16 42.67
#